data_AF-A0A5N9I0A1-F1
#
_entry.id   AF-A0A5N9I0A1-F1
#
_cell.length_a   1.000
_cell.length_b   1.000
_cell.length_c   1.000
_cell.angle_alpha   90.00
_cell.angle_beta   90.00
_cell.angle_gamma   90.00
#
_symmetry.space_group_name_H-M   'P 1'
#
loop_
_entity.id
_entity.type
_entity.pdbx_description
1 polymer ?
#
loop_
_entity_poly.entity_id
_entity_poly.type
_entity_poly.pdbx_seq_one_letter_code
_entity_poly.pdbx_strand_id
1 'polypeptide(L)'
;MIEKSQRSTELHEQLSGFMDKHIYPNEPLIKKEIEEGERWQPSEIVEGLKREAQQVGLWNLFLPESDLGAGLTNFEYAPLCEVMGRSPYAP
;
A
#
# COMPACT_ATOMS: atom_id res chain seq x y z
N MET A 1 -24.90 8.29 6.96
CA MET A 1 -23.45 8.08 6.83
C MET A 1 -23.27 6.62 6.46
N ILE A 2 -22.51 6.32 5.42
CA ILE A 2 -22.30 4.95 4.96
C ILE A 2 -21.32 4.29 5.94
N GLU A 3 -21.73 3.23 6.61
CA GLU A 3 -20.92 2.54 7.63
C GLU A 3 -19.94 1.56 6.96
N LYS A 4 -18.66 1.64 7.33
CA LYS A 4 -17.62 0.73 6.82
C LYS A 4 -17.72 -0.60 7.57
N SER A 5 -17.45 -1.71 6.88
CA SER A 5 -17.32 -3.00 7.56
C SER A 5 -16.15 -2.94 8.56
N GLN A 6 -16.23 -3.72 9.65
CA GLN A 6 -15.15 -3.81 10.63
C GLN A 6 -13.81 -4.12 9.95
N ARG A 7 -13.81 -5.06 9.00
CA ARG A 7 -12.65 -5.43 8.20
C ARG A 7 -12.07 -4.27 7.39
N SER A 8 -12.94 -3.49 6.73
CA SER A 8 -12.51 -2.32 5.95
C SER A 8 -11.91 -1.24 6.86
N THR A 9 -12.45 -1.04 8.05
CA THR A 9 -11.92 -0.11 9.04
C THR A 9 -10.55 -0.54 9.56
N GLU A 10 -10.38 -1.80 9.94
CA GLU A 10 -9.10 -2.34 10.42
C GLU A 10 -8.00 -2.25 9.35
N LEU A 11 -8.31 -2.63 8.09
CA LEU A 11 -7.37 -2.49 6.99
C LEU A 11 -7.04 -1.03 6.68
N HIS A 12 -8.02 -0.13 6.78
CA HIS A 12 -7.78 1.30 6.57
C HIS A 12 -6.84 1.88 7.63
N GLU A 13 -7.00 1.50 8.90
CA GLU A 13 -6.10 1.91 9.98
C GLU A 13 -4.70 1.33 9.80
N GLN A 14 -4.59 0.03 9.48
CA GLN A 14 -3.30 -0.63 9.21
C GLN A 14 -2.58 0.02 8.03
N LEU A 15 -3.29 0.25 6.92
CA LEU A 15 -2.75 0.90 5.73
C LEU A 15 -2.31 2.33 6.06
N SER A 16 -3.13 3.11 6.77
CA SER A 16 -2.76 4.47 7.15
C SER A 16 -1.49 4.50 8.00
N GLY A 17 -1.39 3.61 8.99
CA GLY A 17 -0.19 3.47 9.81
C GLY A 17 1.04 3.00 9.01
N PHE A 18 0.85 2.12 8.02
CA PHE A 18 1.93 1.71 7.11
C PHE A 18 2.41 2.90 6.26
N MET A 19 1.49 3.70 5.73
CA MET A 19 1.83 4.91 4.97
C MET A 19 2.65 5.89 5.80
N ASP A 20 2.21 6.19 7.03
CA ASP A 20 2.87 7.13 7.94
C ASP A 20 4.27 6.66 8.38
N LYS A 21 4.42 5.36 8.63
CA LYS A 21 5.65 4.79 9.17
C LYS A 21 6.67 4.43 8.09
N HIS A 22 6.22 3.97 6.93
CA HIS A 22 7.08 3.36 5.91
C HIS A 22 7.06 4.13 4.59
N ILE A 23 5.91 4.59 4.09
CA ILE A 23 5.86 5.21 2.76
C ILE A 23 6.33 6.67 2.81
N TYR A 24 5.61 7.55 3.52
CA TYR A 24 5.88 8.99 3.50
C TYR A 24 7.31 9.36 3.91
N PRO A 25 7.93 8.74 4.95
CA PRO A 25 9.31 9.04 5.30
C PRO A 25 10.33 8.61 4.23
N ASN A 26 10.02 7.59 3.43
CA ASN A 26 10.92 7.08 2.39
C ASN A 26 10.73 7.75 1.03
N GLU A 27 9.64 8.49 0.77
CA GLU A 27 9.42 9.13 -0.54
C GLU A 27 10.60 9.99 -1.02
N PRO A 28 11.22 10.86 -0.19
CA PRO A 28 12.38 11.65 -0.63
C PRO A 28 13.60 10.78 -0.92
N LEU A 29 13.76 9.66 -0.19
CA LEU A 29 14.87 8.73 -0.38
C LEU A 29 14.71 7.91 -1.66
N ILE A 30 13.50 7.43 -1.93
CA ILE A 30 13.15 6.72 -3.17
C ILE A 30 13.36 7.65 -4.36
N LYS A 31 12.88 8.89 -4.27
CA LYS A 31 13.07 9.88 -5.33
C LYS A 31 14.55 10.12 -5.61
N LYS A 32 15.36 10.29 -4.55
CA LYS A 32 16.80 10.46 -4.67
C LYS A 32 17.49 9.23 -5.31
N GLU A 33 17.13 8.03 -4.88
CA GLU A 33 17.66 6.78 -5.44
C GLU A 33 17.35 6.65 -6.94
N ILE A 34 16.13 7.02 -7.35
CA ILE A 34 15.73 7.00 -8.76
C ILE A 34 16.46 8.09 -9.58
N GLU A 35 16.68 9.27 -9.01
CA GLU A 35 17.36 10.38 -9.68
C GLU A 35 18.87 10.15 -9.84
N GLU A 36 19.51 9.54 -8.84
CA GLU A 36 20.96 9.22 -8.85
C GLU A 36 21.26 7.88 -9.53
N GLY A 37 20.28 6.99 -9.61
CA GLY A 37 20.39 5.66 -10.20
C GLY A 37 20.39 5.65 -11.74
N GLU A 38 20.66 4.47 -12.29
CA GLU A 38 20.49 4.26 -13.72
C GLU A 38 19.01 4.26 -14.11
N ARG A 39 18.71 4.89 -15.24
CA ARG A 39 17.36 4.94 -15.77
C ARG A 39 16.79 3.52 -15.93
N TRP A 40 15.56 3.32 -15.44
CA TRP A 40 14.81 2.06 -15.47
C TRP A 40 15.26 0.97 -14.48
N GLN A 41 16.20 1.26 -13.59
CA GLN A 41 16.48 0.33 -12.50
C GLN A 41 15.41 0.41 -11.41
N PRO A 42 15.01 -0.73 -10.82
CA PRO A 42 14.11 -0.74 -9.68
C PRO A 42 14.77 -0.10 -8.46
N SER A 43 13.97 0.59 -7.65
CA SER A 43 14.40 1.11 -6.35
C SER A 43 14.46 -0.03 -5.34
N GLU A 44 15.61 -0.24 -4.71
CA GLU A 44 15.78 -1.27 -3.67
C GLU A 44 14.91 -0.96 -2.45
N ILE A 45 14.70 0.33 -2.16
CA ILE A 45 13.79 0.78 -1.10
C ILE A 45 12.36 0.34 -1.41
N VAL A 46 11.87 0.58 -2.63
CA VAL A 46 10.52 0.17 -3.04
C VAL A 46 10.37 -1.36 -2.99
N GLU A 47 11.37 -2.12 -3.43
CA GLU A 47 11.34 -3.58 -3.33
C GLU A 47 11.33 -4.09 -1.88
N GLY A 48 12.03 -3.41 -0.96
CA GLY A 48 11.94 -3.66 0.47
C GLY A 48 10.54 -3.40 1.03
N LEU A 49 9.96 -2.26 0.70
CA LEU A 49 8.62 -1.85 1.14
C LEU A 49 7.53 -2.82 0.69
N LYS A 50 7.61 -3.35 -0.54
CA LYS A 50 6.69 -4.39 -1.05
C LYS A 50 6.72 -5.64 -0.18
N ARG A 51 7.91 -6.11 0.22
CA ARG A 51 8.05 -7.29 1.09
C ARG A 51 7.48 -7.03 2.48
N GLU A 52 7.71 -5.84 3.04
CA GLU A 52 7.12 -5.46 4.32
C GLU A 52 5.58 -5.41 4.25
N ALA A 53 5.02 -4.80 3.20
CA ALA A 53 3.57 -4.76 2.97
C ALA A 53 2.97 -6.17 2.88
N GLN A 54 3.64 -7.08 2.17
CA GLN A 54 3.24 -8.49 2.10
C GLN A 54 3.25 -9.19 3.45
N GLN A 55 4.27 -8.95 4.29
CA GLN A 55 4.36 -9.54 5.62
C GLN A 55 3.26 -9.08 6.57
N VAL A 56 2.79 -7.84 6.43
CA VAL A 56 1.69 -7.29 7.25
C VAL A 56 0.30 -7.50 6.62
N GLY A 57 0.20 -8.22 5.50
CA GLY A 57 -1.08 -8.55 4.86
C GLY A 57 -1.69 -7.42 4.03
N LEU A 58 -0.93 -6.37 3.71
CA LEU A 58 -1.34 -5.28 2.81
C LEU A 58 -0.95 -5.60 1.37
N TRP A 59 -1.27 -6.80 0.89
CA TRP A 59 -0.88 -7.29 -0.43
C TRP A 59 -2.06 -7.86 -1.20
N ASN A 60 -2.11 -7.61 -2.50
CA ASN A 60 -3.21 -8.04 -3.38
C ASN A 60 -4.60 -7.64 -2.85
N LEU A 61 -4.73 -6.46 -2.24
CA LEU A 61 -5.99 -5.97 -1.68
C LEU A 61 -7.07 -5.75 -2.74
N PHE A 62 -6.65 -5.49 -3.99
CA PHE A 62 -7.54 -5.34 -5.15
C PHE A 62 -8.14 -6.67 -5.64
N LEU A 63 -7.56 -7.80 -5.25
CA LEU A 63 -7.99 -9.10 -5.75
C LEU A 63 -9.28 -9.49 -5.02
N PRO A 64 -10.37 -9.78 -5.76
CA PRO A 64 -11.62 -10.28 -5.18
C PRO A 64 -11.41 -11.69 -4.64
N GLU A 65 -12.48 -12.36 -4.19
CA GLU A 65 -12.43 -13.65 -3.49
C GLU A 65 -11.46 -14.64 -4.17
N SER A 66 -10.35 -14.93 -3.49
CA SER A 66 -9.22 -15.70 -4.00
C SER A 66 -8.31 -16.13 -2.85
N ASP A 67 -7.71 -17.32 -2.97
CA ASP A 67 -6.70 -17.81 -2.03
C ASP A 67 -5.41 -16.95 -2.01
N LEU A 68 -5.24 -16.06 -3.00
CA LEU A 68 -4.05 -15.23 -3.18
C LEU A 68 -4.29 -13.75 -2.84
N GLY A 69 -5.48 -13.39 -2.37
CA GLY A 69 -5.91 -12.02 -2.16
C GLY A 69 -6.67 -11.81 -0.87
N ALA A 70 -7.04 -10.57 -0.59
CA ALA A 70 -7.87 -10.26 0.57
C ALA A 70 -9.35 -10.60 0.32
N GLY A 71 -9.82 -10.73 -0.92
CA GLY A 71 -11.24 -11.04 -1.15
C GLY A 71 -12.17 -9.92 -0.68
N LEU A 72 -11.74 -8.67 -0.86
CA LEU A 72 -12.53 -7.49 -0.50
C LEU A 72 -13.61 -7.26 -1.55
N THR A 73 -14.78 -6.82 -1.10
CA THR A 73 -15.76 -6.25 -2.02
C THR A 73 -15.28 -4.88 -2.52
N ASN A 74 -15.77 -4.42 -3.68
CA ASN A 74 -15.43 -3.09 -4.20
C ASN A 74 -15.70 -1.97 -3.19
N PHE A 75 -16.75 -2.13 -2.38
CA PHE A 75 -17.13 -1.17 -1.37
C PHE A 75 -16.14 -1.10 -0.20
N GLU A 76 -15.59 -2.24 0.22
CA GLU A 76 -14.57 -2.31 1.26
C GLU A 76 -13.20 -1.86 0.77
N TYR A 77 -12.92 -2.08 -0.51
CA TYR A 77 -11.66 -1.73 -1.16
C TYR A 77 -11.57 -0.24 -1.53
N ALA A 78 -12.67 0.38 -1.96
CA ALA A 78 -12.70 1.80 -2.34
C ALA A 78 -12.04 2.78 -1.35
N PRO A 79 -12.32 2.74 -0.02
CA PRO A 79 -11.66 3.63 0.92
C PRO A 79 -10.16 3.34 1.09
N LEU A 80 -9.70 2.11 0.82
CA LEU A 80 -8.27 1.78 0.83
C LEU A 80 -7.56 2.42 -0.36
N CYS A 81 -8.20 2.43 -1.54
CA CYS A 81 -7.68 3.13 -2.72
C CYS A 81 -7.49 4.63 -2.48
N GLU A 82 -8.38 5.27 -1.72
CA GLU A 82 -8.24 6.69 -1.37
C GLU A 82 -6.95 6.95 -0.58
N VAL A 83 -6.58 6.04 0.34
CA VAL A 83 -5.34 6.14 1.11
C VAL A 83 -4.13 5.85 0.22
N MET A 84 -4.17 4.76 -0.56
CA MET A 84 -3.07 4.39 -1.46
C MET A 84 -2.81 5.46 -2.52
N GLY A 85 -3.87 6.10 -3.04
CA GLY A 85 -3.77 7.14 -4.06
C GLY A 85 -3.07 8.42 -3.61
N ARG A 86 -2.72 8.56 -2.32
CA ARG A 86 -1.98 9.71 -1.79
C ARG A 86 -0.49 9.67 -2.13
N SER A 87 0.05 8.51 -2.49
CA SER A 87 1.46 8.32 -2.83
C SER A 87 1.63 7.46 -4.07
N PRO A 88 2.60 7.77 -4.96
CA PRO A 88 2.96 6.87 -6.07
C PRO A 88 3.66 5.58 -5.60
N TYR A 89 4.08 5.51 -4.33
CA TYR A 89 4.80 4.36 -3.77
C TYR A 89 3.98 3.58 -2.73
N ALA A 90 2.67 3.83 -2.66
CA ALA A 90 1.77 3.04 -1.82
C ALA A 90 1.79 1.54 -2.21
N PRO A 91 1.56 0.64 -1.24
CA PRO A 91 1.56 -0.81 -1.48
C PRO A 91 0.45 -1.30 -2.41
#